data_AF-A0A7X7TYR7-F1
#
_entry.id   AF-A0A7X7TYR7-F1
#
_cell.length_a   1.000
_cell.length_b   1.000
_cell.length_c   1.000
_cell.angle_alpha   90.00
_cell.angle_beta   90.00
_cell.angle_gamma   90.00
#
_symmetry.space_group_name_H-M   'P 1'
#
loop_
_entity.id
_entity.type
_entity.pdbx_description
1 polymer ?
#
loop_
_entity_poly.entity_id
_entity_poly.type
_entity_poly.pdbx_seq_one_letter_code
_entity_poly.pdbx_strand_id
1 'polypeptide(L)'
;MTPASLLLKVYYERLHECMVERRFELLRRIDDLLARELKSKDLGDLDVEKVAAYREACEAFVDERLEMYNPIGVQYTFGVGPSRMAAELELQLNWYDARAEFDDLVATARVLVADGVPDEVLNSLAEELIRRVGAFPDRSIVREYRADPTLQKLPDYIVACGIEEIIGRCGLSSQ
;
A
#
# COMPACT_ATOMS: atom_id res chain seq x y z
N MET A 1 -15.30 -13.46 13.49
CA MET A 1 -13.98 -13.02 13.03
C MET A 1 -13.09 -14.26 12.99
N THR A 2 -12.49 -14.59 11.84
CA THR A 2 -11.55 -15.72 11.69
C THR A 2 -10.14 -15.28 12.09
N PRO A 3 -9.22 -16.20 12.46
CA PRO A 3 -7.82 -15.86 12.74
C PRO A 3 -7.16 -15.07 11.61
N ALA A 4 -7.46 -15.41 10.35
CA ALA A 4 -6.93 -14.70 9.19
C ALA A 4 -7.47 -13.26 9.11
N SER A 5 -8.78 -13.04 9.37
CA SER A 5 -9.33 -11.67 9.40
C SER A 5 -8.77 -10.82 10.55
N LEU A 6 -8.43 -11.45 11.68
CA LEU A 6 -7.78 -10.76 12.80
C LEU A 6 -6.33 -10.38 12.44
N LEU A 7 -5.57 -11.29 11.82
CA LEU A 7 -4.23 -10.99 11.32
C LEU A 7 -4.25 -9.87 10.26
N LEU A 8 -5.22 -9.88 9.33
CA LEU A 8 -5.36 -8.82 8.33
C LEU A 8 -5.65 -7.45 8.98
N LYS A 9 -6.46 -7.41 10.04
CA LYS A 9 -6.69 -6.18 10.80
C LYS A 9 -5.38 -5.65 11.39
N VAL A 10 -4.61 -6.50 12.08
CA VAL A 10 -3.31 -6.12 12.68
C VAL A 10 -2.31 -5.72 11.59
N TYR A 11 -2.34 -6.36 10.42
CA TYR A 11 -1.54 -5.98 9.26
C TYR A 11 -1.80 -4.52 8.82
N TYR A 12 -3.07 -4.11 8.68
CA TYR A 12 -3.39 -2.72 8.34
C TYR A 12 -3.06 -1.74 9.46
N GLU A 13 -3.27 -2.12 10.73
CA GLU A 13 -2.82 -1.34 11.89
C GLU A 13 -1.32 -1.07 11.82
N ARG A 14 -0.51 -2.09 11.54
CA ARG A 14 0.94 -1.95 11.43
C ARG A 14 1.40 -1.13 10.23
N LEU A 15 0.72 -1.26 9.08
CA LEU A 15 0.99 -0.41 7.92
C LEU A 15 0.72 1.07 8.26
N HIS A 16 -0.43 1.34 8.88
CA HIS A 16 -0.81 2.68 9.30
C HIS A 16 0.21 3.27 10.30
N GLU A 17 0.55 2.53 11.35
CA GLU A 17 1.55 2.95 12.35
C GLU A 17 2.91 3.27 11.71
N CYS A 18 3.46 2.34 10.91
CA CYS A 18 4.74 2.54 10.22
C CYS A 18 4.70 3.78 9.30
N MET A 19 3.61 4.00 8.58
CA MET A 19 3.46 5.16 7.71
C MET A 19 3.31 6.47 8.48
N VAL A 20 2.56 6.50 9.58
CA VAL A 20 2.43 7.68 10.43
C VAL A 20 3.78 8.06 11.02
N GLU A 21 4.50 7.10 11.60
CA GLU A 21 5.81 7.33 12.23
C GLU A 21 6.85 7.84 11.23
N ARG A 22 6.79 7.35 9.98
CA ARG A 22 7.78 7.65 8.94
C ARG A 22 7.26 8.57 7.84
N ARG A 23 6.15 9.27 8.09
CA ARG A 23 5.52 10.17 7.09
C ARG A 23 6.51 11.20 6.53
N PHE A 24 7.34 11.80 7.39
CA PHE A 24 8.35 12.76 6.93
C PHE A 24 9.40 12.13 6.01
N GLU A 25 9.85 10.90 6.33
CA GLU A 25 10.78 10.16 5.47
C GLU A 25 10.12 9.79 4.13
N LEU A 26 8.83 9.42 4.15
CA LEU A 26 8.03 9.10 2.97
C LEU A 26 7.94 10.30 2.02
N LEU A 27 7.56 11.46 2.53
CA LEU A 27 7.44 12.67 1.72
C LEU A 27 8.78 13.07 1.09
N ARG A 28 9.88 12.99 1.87
CA ARG A 28 11.21 13.23 1.33
C ARG A 28 11.59 12.22 0.24
N ARG A 29 11.18 10.96 0.41
CA ARG A 29 11.46 9.91 -0.57
C ARG A 29 10.64 10.09 -1.84
N ILE A 30 9.40 10.53 -1.73
CA ILE A 30 8.52 10.90 -2.84
C ILE A 30 9.15 12.01 -3.67
N ASP A 31 9.70 13.06 -3.04
CA ASP A 31 10.42 14.12 -3.75
C ASP A 31 11.58 13.55 -4.59
N ASP A 32 12.38 12.66 -3.99
CA ASP A 32 13.51 12.00 -4.66
C ASP A 32 13.06 11.10 -5.82
N LEU A 33 11.95 10.37 -5.65
CA LEU A 33 11.40 9.47 -6.67
C LEU A 33 10.79 10.26 -7.83
N LEU A 34 9.97 11.26 -7.53
CA LEU A 34 9.33 12.12 -8.53
C LEU A 34 10.38 12.82 -9.39
N ALA A 35 11.41 13.39 -8.77
CA ALA A 35 12.50 14.03 -9.50
C ALA A 35 13.30 13.07 -10.39
N ARG A 36 13.37 11.77 -10.05
CA ARG A 36 14.04 10.75 -10.88
C ARG A 36 13.16 10.35 -12.06
N GLU A 37 11.88 10.07 -11.82
CA GLU A 37 10.96 9.63 -12.85
C GLU A 37 10.69 10.72 -13.88
N LEU A 38 10.53 11.98 -13.46
CA LEU A 38 10.37 13.11 -14.38
C LEU A 38 11.60 13.40 -15.23
N LYS A 39 12.80 13.02 -14.75
CA LYS A 39 14.04 13.12 -15.54
C LYS A 39 14.21 11.95 -16.53
N SER A 40 13.42 10.89 -16.39
CA SER A 40 13.40 9.83 -17.40
C SER A 40 12.84 10.42 -18.69
N LYS A 41 13.50 10.14 -19.82
CA LYS A 41 13.32 10.88 -21.08
C LYS A 41 11.96 10.70 -21.76
N ASP A 42 11.06 9.92 -21.16
CA ASP A 42 9.83 9.44 -21.80
C ASP A 42 8.54 10.08 -21.23
N LEU A 43 8.61 10.96 -20.22
CA LEU A 43 7.43 11.59 -19.59
C LEU A 43 7.25 13.09 -19.89
N GLY A 44 8.08 13.67 -20.75
CA GLY A 44 7.94 15.04 -21.27
C GLY A 44 8.62 16.12 -20.41
N ASP A 45 8.81 17.30 -21.01
CA ASP A 45 9.40 18.47 -20.34
C ASP A 45 8.30 19.18 -19.50
N LEU A 46 8.47 19.19 -18.18
CA LEU A 46 7.54 19.82 -17.25
C LEU A 46 8.16 21.09 -16.67
N ASP A 47 7.37 22.16 -16.66
CA ASP A 47 7.72 23.38 -15.93
C ASP A 47 7.62 23.19 -14.41
N VAL A 48 8.16 24.15 -13.67
CA VAL A 48 8.22 24.12 -12.20
C VAL A 48 6.83 24.05 -11.56
N GLU A 49 5.82 24.69 -12.16
CA GLU A 49 4.45 24.72 -11.64
C GLU A 49 3.80 23.33 -11.75
N LYS A 50 3.99 22.64 -12.87
CA LYS A 50 3.50 21.26 -13.05
C LYS A 50 4.19 20.31 -12.09
N VAL A 51 5.52 20.43 -11.90
CA VAL A 51 6.24 19.61 -10.92
C VAL A 51 5.69 19.79 -9.52
N ALA A 52 5.37 21.04 -9.12
CA ALA A 52 4.74 21.32 -7.84
C ALA A 52 3.35 20.66 -7.73
N ALA A 53 2.52 20.74 -8.78
CA ALA A 53 1.22 20.08 -8.80
C ALA A 53 1.31 18.55 -8.66
N TYR A 54 2.31 17.91 -9.29
CA TYR A 54 2.57 16.47 -9.10
C TYR A 54 2.96 16.13 -7.67
N ARG A 55 3.78 16.97 -7.03
CA ARG A 55 4.14 16.80 -5.63
C ARG A 55 2.91 16.91 -4.72
N GLU A 56 2.08 17.94 -4.90
CA GLU A 56 0.83 18.12 -4.14
C GLU A 56 -0.11 16.93 -4.31
N ALA A 57 -0.23 16.39 -5.52
CA ALA A 57 -1.01 15.18 -5.78
C ALA A 57 -0.44 13.95 -5.05
N CYS A 58 0.90 13.79 -5.01
CA CYS A 58 1.52 12.71 -4.23
C CYS A 58 1.25 12.87 -2.73
N GLU A 59 1.32 14.09 -2.20
CA GLU A 59 1.03 14.37 -0.78
C GLU A 59 -0.42 14.01 -0.44
N ALA A 60 -1.38 14.41 -1.27
CA ALA A 60 -2.80 14.05 -1.11
C ALA A 60 -3.00 12.52 -1.15
N PHE A 61 -2.33 11.82 -2.06
CA PHE A 61 -2.41 10.36 -2.16
C PHE A 61 -1.78 9.64 -0.95
N VAL A 62 -0.74 10.19 -0.33
CA VAL A 62 -0.23 9.67 0.94
C VAL A 62 -1.29 9.76 2.03
N ASP A 63 -1.99 10.88 2.11
CA ASP A 63 -3.05 11.07 3.11
C ASP A 63 -4.24 10.13 2.83
N GLU A 64 -4.62 9.92 1.57
CA GLU A 64 -5.62 8.90 1.19
C GLU A 64 -5.19 7.48 1.59
N ARG A 65 -3.92 7.11 1.40
CA ARG A 65 -3.38 5.79 1.78
C ARG A 65 -3.38 5.62 3.30
N LEU A 66 -3.03 6.66 4.04
CA LEU A 66 -3.13 6.65 5.51
C LEU A 66 -4.56 6.42 5.97
N GLU A 67 -5.55 7.11 5.39
CA GLU A 67 -6.95 6.87 5.72
C GLU A 67 -7.44 5.48 5.30
N MET A 68 -6.96 4.95 4.18
CA MET A 68 -7.25 3.58 3.74
C MET A 68 -6.70 2.53 4.70
N TYR A 69 -5.51 2.74 5.26
CA TYR A 69 -4.91 1.84 6.25
C TYR A 69 -5.45 2.07 7.68
N ASN A 70 -6.19 3.16 7.91
CA ASN A 70 -6.74 3.47 9.21
C ASN A 70 -7.64 2.33 9.71
N PRO A 71 -7.32 1.72 10.87
CA PRO A 71 -8.00 0.52 11.36
C PRO A 71 -9.46 0.73 11.77
N ILE A 72 -9.92 1.97 11.88
CA ILE A 72 -11.34 2.30 12.05
C ILE A 72 -12.08 2.19 10.70
N GLY A 73 -11.44 2.57 9.58
CA GLY A 73 -11.99 2.47 8.22
C GLY A 73 -11.95 1.04 7.67
N VAL A 74 -10.87 0.29 7.90
CA VAL A 74 -10.67 -1.09 7.44
C VAL A 74 -11.70 -2.09 8.01
N GLN A 75 -12.32 -1.77 9.14
CA GLN A 75 -13.43 -2.57 9.72
C GLN A 75 -14.63 -2.67 8.78
N TYR A 76 -14.80 -1.77 7.82
CA TYR A 76 -15.83 -1.83 6.79
C TYR A 76 -15.41 -2.66 5.55
N THR A 77 -14.11 -2.80 5.30
CA THR A 77 -13.56 -3.63 4.20
C THR A 77 -13.70 -5.13 4.49
N PHE A 78 -13.60 -5.52 5.77
CA PHE A 78 -13.75 -6.92 6.22
C PHE A 78 -15.00 -7.18 7.09
N GLY A 79 -15.83 -6.16 7.29
CA GLY A 79 -17.12 -6.22 7.99
C GLY A 79 -18.26 -6.73 7.11
N VAL A 80 -19.43 -6.95 7.71
CA VAL A 80 -20.63 -7.51 7.05
C VAL A 80 -21.22 -6.50 6.04
N GLY A 81 -20.69 -6.48 4.81
CA GLY A 81 -21.24 -5.79 3.64
C GLY A 81 -20.22 -4.82 3.01
N PRO A 82 -19.67 -5.14 1.82
CA PRO A 82 -20.40 -5.37 0.56
C PRO A 82 -20.60 -6.85 0.19
N SER A 83 -21.45 -7.14 -0.81
CA SER A 83 -21.37 -8.45 -1.50
C SER A 83 -19.92 -8.68 -1.92
N ARG A 84 -19.38 -9.89 -1.75
CA ARG A 84 -18.05 -10.27 -2.26
C ARG A 84 -17.84 -9.78 -3.70
N MET A 85 -18.90 -9.79 -4.50
CA MET A 85 -18.90 -9.31 -5.88
C MET A 85 -18.69 -7.79 -6.02
N ALA A 86 -19.16 -6.99 -5.07
CA ALA A 86 -18.93 -5.55 -5.06
C ALA A 86 -17.49 -5.20 -4.64
N ALA A 87 -16.90 -5.93 -3.68
CA ALA A 87 -15.49 -5.80 -3.35
C ALA A 87 -14.59 -6.25 -4.53
N GLU A 88 -14.91 -7.36 -5.17
CA GLU A 88 -14.22 -7.83 -6.38
C GLU A 88 -14.37 -6.84 -7.56
N LEU A 89 -15.49 -6.12 -7.65
CA LEU A 89 -15.73 -5.09 -8.67
C LEU A 89 -14.95 -3.80 -8.36
N GLU A 90 -14.85 -3.38 -7.10
CA GLU A 90 -14.06 -2.21 -6.68
C GLU A 90 -12.57 -2.41 -7.00
N LEU A 91 -12.05 -3.62 -6.76
CA LEU A 91 -10.69 -4.01 -7.15
C LEU A 91 -10.46 -4.04 -8.67
N GLN A 92 -11.53 -4.08 -9.49
CA GLN A 92 -11.47 -4.04 -10.96
C GLN A 92 -11.69 -2.64 -11.54
N LEU A 93 -12.49 -1.81 -10.87
CA LEU A 93 -12.88 -0.48 -11.35
C LEU A 93 -11.81 0.57 -11.05
N ASN A 94 -10.89 0.29 -10.13
CA ASN A 94 -9.68 1.08 -9.97
C ASN A 94 -8.80 0.98 -11.21
N TRP A 95 -7.94 1.98 -11.43
CA TRP A 95 -7.01 1.99 -12.57
C TRP A 95 -6.00 0.84 -12.57
N TYR A 96 -5.99 0.05 -11.49
CA TYR A 96 -5.08 -1.04 -11.23
C TYR A 96 -5.86 -2.29 -10.81
N ASP A 97 -5.61 -3.42 -11.46
CA ASP A 97 -6.20 -4.71 -11.12
C ASP A 97 -5.41 -5.38 -9.97
N ALA A 98 -5.90 -5.12 -8.76
CA ALA A 98 -5.27 -5.61 -7.52
C ALA A 98 -5.79 -6.99 -7.06
N ARG A 99 -6.62 -7.70 -7.85
CA ARG A 99 -7.24 -8.98 -7.41
C ARG A 99 -6.20 -10.05 -7.08
N ALA A 100 -5.20 -10.20 -7.94
CA ALA A 100 -4.16 -11.20 -7.74
C ALA A 100 -3.33 -10.92 -6.48
N GLU A 101 -3.09 -9.65 -6.17
CA GLU A 101 -2.36 -9.24 -4.96
C GLU A 101 -3.22 -9.44 -3.70
N PHE A 102 -4.52 -9.15 -3.78
CA PHE A 102 -5.47 -9.41 -2.69
C PHE A 102 -5.59 -10.91 -2.38
N ASP A 103 -5.68 -11.75 -3.41
CA ASP A 103 -5.73 -13.21 -3.25
C ASP A 103 -4.46 -13.75 -2.58
N ASP A 104 -3.29 -13.22 -2.95
CA ASP A 104 -2.01 -13.58 -2.34
C ASP A 104 -1.91 -13.13 -0.87
N LEU A 105 -2.36 -11.91 -0.56
CA LEU A 105 -2.46 -11.39 0.81
C LEU A 105 -3.33 -12.30 1.68
N VAL A 106 -4.54 -12.66 1.22
CA VAL A 106 -5.47 -13.50 1.96
C VAL A 106 -4.94 -14.93 2.09
N ALA A 107 -4.35 -15.50 1.03
CA ALA A 107 -3.77 -16.83 1.06
C ALA A 107 -2.60 -16.91 2.05
N THR A 108 -1.70 -15.92 2.01
CA THR A 108 -0.54 -15.86 2.92
C THR A 108 -0.99 -15.68 4.37
N ALA A 109 -1.97 -14.82 4.63
CA ALA A 109 -2.54 -14.64 5.97
C ALA A 109 -3.13 -15.96 6.51
N ARG A 110 -3.85 -16.73 5.67
CA ARG A 110 -4.40 -18.04 6.06
C ARG A 110 -3.32 -19.06 6.40
N VAL A 111 -2.24 -19.09 5.63
CA VAL A 111 -1.10 -19.99 5.88
C VAL A 111 -0.43 -19.66 7.22
N LEU A 112 -0.21 -18.37 7.53
CA LEU A 112 0.45 -17.94 8.76
C LEU A 112 -0.34 -18.28 10.03
N VAL A 113 -1.66 -18.44 9.93
CA VAL A 113 -2.54 -18.71 11.10
C VAL A 113 -3.11 -20.13 11.14
N ALA A 114 -2.66 -21.02 10.25
CA ALA A 114 -3.25 -22.35 10.07
C ALA A 114 -3.20 -23.23 11.33
N ASP A 115 -2.18 -23.08 12.16
CA ASP A 115 -1.96 -23.92 13.36
C ASP A 115 -2.61 -23.38 14.65
N GLY A 116 -3.40 -22.32 14.54
CA GLY A 116 -3.97 -21.63 15.70
C GLY A 116 -2.91 -20.76 16.39
N VAL A 117 -3.21 -19.47 16.50
CA VAL A 117 -2.21 -18.47 16.89
C VAL A 117 -2.69 -17.71 18.12
N PRO A 118 -1.89 -17.63 19.20
CA PRO A 118 -2.19 -16.75 20.32
C PRO A 118 -2.10 -15.29 19.90
N ASP A 119 -2.98 -14.45 20.44
CA ASP A 119 -3.04 -13.01 20.11
C ASP A 119 -1.68 -12.30 20.30
N GLU A 120 -0.87 -12.77 21.24
CA GLU A 120 0.45 -12.25 21.61
C GLU A 120 1.47 -12.26 20.46
N VAL A 121 1.31 -13.12 19.45
CA VAL A 121 2.24 -13.20 18.29
C VAL A 121 1.67 -12.57 17.01
N LEU A 122 0.45 -12.03 17.04
CA LEU A 122 -0.21 -11.44 15.87
C LEU A 122 0.59 -10.28 15.28
N ASN A 123 1.22 -9.45 16.12
CA ASN A 123 2.07 -8.36 15.66
C ASN A 123 3.27 -8.85 14.84
N SER A 124 3.97 -9.86 15.33
CA SER A 124 5.10 -10.46 14.62
C SER A 124 4.66 -11.16 13.32
N LEU A 125 3.47 -11.77 13.31
CA LEU A 125 2.90 -12.33 12.09
C LEU A 125 2.46 -11.26 11.09
N ALA A 126 1.97 -10.11 11.55
CA ALA A 126 1.63 -8.99 10.70
C ALA A 126 2.89 -8.41 10.04
N GLU A 127 3.98 -8.27 10.79
CA GLU A 127 5.29 -7.88 10.26
C GLU A 127 5.84 -8.92 9.26
N GLU A 128 5.69 -10.21 9.53
CA GLU A 128 6.02 -11.28 8.57
C GLU A 128 5.14 -11.20 7.32
N LEU A 129 3.84 -10.92 7.47
CA LEU A 129 2.92 -10.76 6.36
C LEU A 129 3.34 -9.58 5.48
N ILE A 130 3.57 -8.39 6.06
CA ILE A 130 4.09 -7.20 5.35
C ILE A 130 5.39 -7.54 4.62
N ARG A 131 6.32 -8.26 5.26
CA ARG A 131 7.59 -8.66 4.61
C ARG A 131 7.38 -9.56 3.40
N ARG A 132 6.38 -10.44 3.40
CA ARG A 132 6.08 -11.33 2.26
C ARG A 132 5.33 -10.61 1.15
N VAL A 133 4.26 -9.90 1.50
CA VAL A 133 3.27 -9.43 0.52
C VAL A 133 3.29 -7.93 0.27
N GLY A 134 4.04 -7.13 1.04
CA GLY A 134 4.11 -5.68 0.87
C GLY A 134 2.93 -4.95 1.52
N ALA A 135 2.68 -3.72 1.08
CA ALA A 135 1.50 -2.92 1.38
C ALA A 135 0.54 -3.04 0.20
N PHE A 136 -0.63 -3.61 0.47
CA PHE A 136 -1.68 -3.74 -0.51
C PHE A 136 -2.41 -2.39 -0.71
N PRO A 137 -2.64 -1.90 -1.94
CA PRO A 137 -2.45 -2.55 -3.26
C PRO A 137 -1.22 -2.05 -4.05
N ASP A 138 -0.16 -1.61 -3.37
CA ASP A 138 0.93 -0.84 -3.96
C ASP A 138 1.76 -1.65 -4.98
N ARG A 139 1.83 -2.99 -4.85
CA ARG A 139 2.57 -3.81 -5.83
C ARG A 139 1.87 -3.87 -7.19
N SER A 140 0.55 -3.92 -7.22
CA SER A 140 -0.23 -3.90 -8.46
C SER A 140 -0.13 -2.55 -9.14
N ILE A 141 -0.18 -1.45 -8.38
CA ILE A 141 0.07 -0.09 -8.89
C ILE A 141 1.44 -0.02 -9.56
N VAL A 142 2.50 -0.47 -8.86
CA VAL A 142 3.87 -0.45 -9.39
C VAL A 142 4.01 -1.29 -10.66
N ARG A 143 3.44 -2.50 -10.67
CA ARG A 143 3.49 -3.41 -11.82
C ARG A 143 2.82 -2.80 -13.05
N GLU A 144 1.62 -2.25 -12.88
CA GLU A 144 0.81 -1.77 -13.99
C GLU A 144 1.27 -0.42 -14.52
N TYR A 145 1.77 0.46 -13.65
CA TYR A 145 2.48 1.65 -14.09
C TYR A 145 3.68 1.30 -14.97
N ARG A 146 4.52 0.34 -14.55
CA ARG A 146 5.69 -0.07 -15.33
C ARG A 146 5.33 -0.69 -16.68
N ALA A 147 4.15 -1.31 -16.80
CA ALA A 147 3.67 -1.88 -18.05
C ALA A 147 3.19 -0.80 -19.03
N ASP A 148 2.57 0.27 -18.51
CA ASP A 148 2.02 1.38 -19.29
C ASP A 148 2.20 2.72 -18.54
N PRO A 149 3.41 3.31 -18.57
CA PRO A 149 3.72 4.52 -17.83
C PRO A 149 3.00 5.72 -18.42
N THR A 150 2.23 6.42 -17.61
CA THR A 150 1.59 7.68 -18.02
C THR A 150 1.75 8.75 -16.94
N LEU A 151 1.79 10.00 -17.35
CA LEU A 151 1.80 11.15 -16.45
C LEU A 151 0.60 11.11 -15.47
N GLN A 152 -0.56 10.65 -15.92
CA GLN A 152 -1.75 10.58 -15.10
C GLN A 152 -1.62 9.58 -13.93
N LYS A 153 -0.94 8.45 -14.16
CA LYS A 153 -0.69 7.39 -13.17
C LYS A 153 0.53 7.67 -12.27
N LEU A 154 1.34 8.67 -12.62
CA LEU A 154 2.62 8.93 -11.98
C LEU A 154 2.52 9.19 -10.47
N PRO A 155 1.61 10.06 -9.94
CA PRO A 155 1.53 10.29 -8.50
C PRO A 155 1.32 9.00 -7.70
N ASP A 156 0.40 8.15 -8.18
CA ASP A 156 0.06 6.88 -7.54
C ASP A 156 1.26 5.94 -7.49
N TYR A 157 1.95 5.79 -8.63
CA TYR A 157 3.16 4.99 -8.74
C TYR A 157 4.28 5.47 -7.80
N ILE A 158 4.50 6.79 -7.71
CA ILE A 158 5.53 7.37 -6.84
C ILE A 158 5.21 7.07 -5.37
N VAL A 159 3.96 7.23 -4.97
CA VAL A 159 3.50 6.95 -3.61
C VAL A 159 3.65 5.45 -3.29
N ALA A 160 3.17 4.57 -4.17
CA ALA A 160 3.29 3.12 -4.02
C ALA A 160 4.76 2.66 -3.89
N CYS A 161 5.67 3.20 -4.72
CA CYS A 161 7.10 2.95 -4.58
C CYS A 161 7.66 3.44 -3.24
N GLY A 162 7.25 4.64 -2.81
CA GLY A 162 7.70 5.22 -1.53
C GLY A 162 7.25 4.40 -0.33
N ILE A 163 6.01 3.91 -0.34
CA ILE A 163 5.45 3.09 0.73
C ILE A 163 6.16 1.73 0.78
N GLU A 164 6.27 1.01 -0.35
CA GLU A 164 6.98 -0.28 -0.41
C GLU A 164 8.43 -0.16 0.10
N GLU A 165 9.14 0.93 -0.23
CA GLU A 165 10.49 1.17 0.26
C GLU A 165 10.56 1.44 1.77
N ILE A 166 9.55 2.08 2.34
CA ILE A 166 9.51 2.40 3.78
C ILE A 166 9.10 1.18 4.58
N ILE A 167 8.02 0.50 4.20
CA ILE A 167 7.55 -0.70 4.93
C ILE A 167 8.59 -1.83 4.86
N GLY A 168 9.30 -1.97 3.74
CA GLY A 168 10.41 -2.93 3.61
C GLY A 168 11.56 -2.68 4.58
N ARG A 169 11.68 -1.43 5.07
CA ARG A 169 12.64 -1.04 6.13
C ARG A 169 12.04 -1.10 7.53
N CYS A 170 10.71 -1.06 7.69
CA CYS A 170 10.04 -1.23 9.00
C CYS A 170 10.25 -2.65 9.56
N GLY A 171 10.49 -3.65 8.70
CA GLY A 171 10.82 -5.03 9.12
C GLY A 171 12.29 -5.31 9.47
N LEU A 172 13.16 -4.29 9.55
CA LEU A 172 14.58 -4.42 9.90
C LEU A 172 14.94 -3.84 11.28
N SER A 173 13.97 -3.30 12.01
CA SER A 173 14.18 -2.70 13.33
C SER A 173 13.90 -3.70 14.45
N SER A 174 14.72 -4.76 14.53
CA SER A 174 14.84 -5.59 15.73
C SER A 174 16.21 -6.25 15.74
N GLN A 175 17.22 -5.48 16.14
CA GLN A 175 18.45 -5.97 16.76
C GLN A 175 18.81 -5.07 17.94
#